data_AF-A0A2J6REG0-F1
#
_entry.id   AF-A0A2J6REG0-F1
#
_cell.length_a   1.000
_cell.length_b   1.000
_cell.length_c   1.000
_cell.angle_alpha   90.00
_cell.angle_beta   90.00
_cell.angle_gamma   90.00
#
_symmetry.space_group_name_H-M   'P 1'
#
loop_
_entity.id
_entity.type
_entity.pdbx_description
1 polymer ?
#
loop_
_entity_poly.entity_id
_entity_poly.type
_entity_poly.pdbx_seq_one_letter_code
_entity_poly.pdbx_strand_id
1 'polypeptide(L)'
;MIMAGFLGFGRDLSTLDASYSIRLFNRRKHDSLQAMISHKGRSITVLEFYTVEEKTASPWSIIGPKTHIPGDTASDASFDRVQEWIQDCVQHHSKCGPGPQTRLPSRVLDLGTSNNSIKLYETEASIGSYICLSHCWGAIPTIVTTTETLEAYRENIPWVSLPAVFRNAIDICRRLRVQYLWIDKLCIIQHDKEDWIREGSNMANIFENSFLTLAASTAADDSGKFFVQMDLERSKVVELTGSTADGKAYNIYARLPIHHYLDDDCPGSHTTANAPLLRRAWVFQERLLAPRVLHFGEELTWECREESYCECSGASHRMKIDHATSLLSKSSDSTLHDQWRRLVMRFTSLRLTHETDRLPALSGAAKQFQMRLRKRYLAGLWDDSLVEDLLW
;
A
#
# COMPACT_ATOMS: atom_id res chain seq x y z
N MET A 1 -33.99 -6.95 12.19
CA MET A 1 -32.98 -7.99 12.47
C MET A 1 -31.54 -7.51 12.24
N ILE A 2 -31.19 -6.90 11.11
CA ILE A 2 -29.79 -6.52 10.74
C ILE A 2 -29.10 -5.59 11.76
N MET A 3 -29.83 -4.63 12.35
CA MET A 3 -29.26 -3.60 13.22
C MET A 3 -28.86 -4.05 14.64
N ALA A 4 -29.35 -5.19 15.14
CA ALA A 4 -29.13 -5.64 16.52
C ALA A 4 -27.71 -6.23 16.67
N GLY A 5 -27.15 -6.72 15.57
CA GLY A 5 -25.82 -7.29 15.53
C GLY A 5 -24.70 -6.25 15.56
N PHE A 6 -24.87 -5.06 14.96
CA PHE A 6 -23.77 -4.13 14.71
C PHE A 6 -23.70 -2.92 15.65
N LEU A 7 -24.73 -2.69 16.46
CA LEU A 7 -24.84 -1.44 17.22
C LEU A 7 -24.34 -1.53 18.65
N GLY A 8 -23.92 -2.69 19.18
CA GLY A 8 -23.48 -2.84 20.58
C GLY A 8 -24.52 -2.43 21.64
N PHE A 9 -25.69 -1.95 21.22
CA PHE A 9 -26.80 -1.61 22.08
C PHE A 9 -27.60 -2.88 22.31
N GLY A 10 -27.61 -3.36 23.56
CA GLY A 10 -28.55 -4.36 24.05
C GLY A 10 -30.00 -3.86 24.08
N ARG A 11 -30.47 -3.21 23.00
CA ARG A 11 -31.85 -2.77 22.81
C ARG A 11 -32.43 -3.48 21.60
N ASP A 12 -33.47 -4.24 21.89
CA ASP A 12 -34.34 -4.90 20.94
C ASP A 12 -34.84 -3.93 19.85
N LEU A 13 -34.72 -4.35 18.58
CA LEU A 13 -35.04 -3.55 17.39
C LEU A 13 -36.54 -3.44 17.08
N SER A 14 -37.38 -3.96 17.96
CA SER A 14 -38.83 -3.73 17.94
C SER A 14 -39.21 -2.24 18.12
N THR A 15 -38.23 -1.34 18.29
CA THR A 15 -38.39 0.07 18.67
C THR A 15 -37.76 1.08 17.69
N LEU A 16 -37.62 0.75 16.40
CA LEU A 16 -37.30 1.78 15.40
C LEU A 16 -38.53 2.67 15.17
N ASP A 17 -38.46 3.92 15.61
CA ASP A 17 -39.50 4.93 15.36
C ASP A 17 -39.28 5.66 14.02
N ALA A 18 -40.21 6.56 13.66
CA ALA A 18 -40.15 7.35 12.43
C ALA A 18 -38.94 8.31 12.33
N SER A 19 -38.11 8.42 13.37
CA SER A 19 -36.92 9.26 13.36
C SER A 19 -35.68 8.55 12.79
N TYR A 20 -35.76 7.23 12.55
CA TYR A 20 -34.76 6.47 11.81
C TYR A 20 -35.04 6.50 10.30
N SER A 21 -33.99 6.56 9.50
CA SER A 21 -34.06 6.44 8.05
C SER A 21 -32.93 5.58 7.51
N ILE A 22 -33.23 4.80 6.46
CA ILE A 22 -32.25 4.00 5.73
C ILE A 22 -32.17 4.53 4.31
N ARG A 23 -30.97 4.89 3.87
CA ARG A 23 -30.69 5.29 2.50
C ARG A 23 -29.79 4.25 1.86
N LEU A 24 -30.29 3.62 0.81
CA LEU A 24 -29.51 2.72 -0.04
C LEU A 24 -28.78 3.53 -1.10
N PHE A 25 -27.50 3.23 -1.32
CA PHE A 25 -26.71 3.84 -2.38
C PHE A 25 -25.65 2.86 -2.85
N ASN A 26 -25.17 3.05 -4.08
CA ASN A 26 -24.05 2.32 -4.63
C ASN A 26 -22.97 3.34 -5.02
N ARG A 27 -21.76 3.14 -4.51
CA ARG A 27 -20.60 3.89 -4.99
C ARG A 27 -20.12 3.19 -6.25
N ARG A 28 -20.31 3.83 -7.41
CA ARG A 28 -19.96 3.33 -8.77
C ARG A 28 -18.57 2.67 -8.92
N LYS A 29 -17.64 2.84 -7.96
CA LYS A 29 -16.31 2.22 -7.96
C LYS A 29 -16.23 0.85 -7.25
N HIS A 30 -17.22 0.41 -6.47
CA HIS A 30 -17.06 -0.72 -5.52
C HIS A 30 -18.02 -1.91 -5.70
N ASP A 31 -18.92 -1.86 -6.69
CA ASP A 31 -19.92 -2.90 -6.99
C ASP A 31 -20.63 -3.50 -5.76
N SER A 32 -20.77 -2.71 -4.71
CA SER A 32 -21.42 -3.09 -3.47
C SER A 32 -22.53 -2.12 -3.08
N LEU A 33 -23.67 -2.70 -2.73
CA LEU A 33 -24.78 -1.97 -2.14
C LEU A 33 -24.40 -1.53 -0.74
N GLN A 34 -24.58 -0.25 -0.43
CA GLN A 34 -24.39 0.29 0.91
C GLN A 34 -25.72 0.82 1.46
N ALA A 35 -25.95 0.60 2.75
CA ALA A 35 -27.07 1.18 3.49
C ALA A 35 -26.56 2.14 4.56
N MET A 36 -26.83 3.43 4.40
CA MET A 36 -26.60 4.43 5.43
C MET A 36 -27.81 4.49 6.35
N ILE A 37 -27.56 4.34 7.64
CA ILE A 37 -28.58 4.36 8.69
C ILE A 37 -28.41 5.66 9.45
N SER A 38 -29.47 6.47 9.48
CA SER A 38 -29.48 7.76 10.16
C SER A 38 -30.59 7.83 11.21
N HIS A 39 -30.35 8.58 12.28
CA HIS A 39 -31.34 8.91 13.31
C HIS A 39 -31.40 10.42 13.48
N LYS A 40 -32.62 10.99 13.35
CA LYS A 40 -32.86 12.46 13.39
C LYS A 40 -31.95 13.23 12.41
N GLY A 41 -31.76 12.67 11.22
CA GLY A 41 -30.94 13.26 10.15
C GLY A 41 -29.42 13.13 10.34
N ARG A 42 -28.93 12.53 11.44
CA ARG A 42 -27.50 12.25 11.65
C ARG A 42 -27.17 10.82 11.29
N SER A 43 -26.13 10.62 10.47
CA SER A 43 -25.63 9.29 10.13
C SER A 43 -25.12 8.59 11.39
N ILE A 44 -25.63 7.39 11.66
CA ILE A 44 -25.19 6.51 12.75
C ILE A 44 -24.13 5.55 12.22
N THR A 45 -24.44 4.83 11.15
CA THR A 45 -23.56 3.82 10.58
C THR A 45 -23.86 3.58 9.11
N VAL A 46 -22.94 2.92 8.43
CA VAL A 46 -23.09 2.42 7.06
C VAL A 46 -22.82 0.93 7.08
N LEU A 47 -23.60 0.15 6.35
CA LEU A 47 -23.37 -1.27 6.12
C LEU A 47 -23.10 -1.51 4.64
N GLU A 48 -22.10 -2.35 4.35
CA GLU A 48 -21.83 -2.88 3.02
C GLU A 48 -22.46 -4.27 2.89
N PHE A 49 -23.16 -4.50 1.77
CA PHE A 49 -23.76 -5.78 1.41
C PHE A 49 -23.03 -6.40 0.22
N TYR A 50 -22.77 -7.71 0.32
CA TYR A 50 -22.06 -8.46 -0.71
C TYR A 50 -22.48 -9.94 -0.72
N THR A 51 -22.12 -10.65 -1.78
CA THR A 51 -22.18 -12.12 -1.85
C THR A 51 -20.78 -12.70 -1.92
N VAL A 52 -20.63 -14.02 -1.79
CA VAL A 52 -19.33 -14.71 -1.95
C VAL A 52 -19.47 -15.66 -3.15
N GLU A 53 -18.50 -15.67 -4.06
CA GLU A 53 -18.58 -16.38 -5.36
C GLU A 53 -18.96 -17.87 -5.25
N GLU A 54 -18.61 -18.53 -4.14
CA GLU A 54 -18.88 -19.95 -3.91
C GLU A 54 -20.32 -20.28 -3.47
N LYS A 55 -21.15 -19.26 -3.18
CA LYS A 55 -22.54 -19.44 -2.72
C LYS A 55 -23.50 -18.69 -3.66
N THR A 56 -24.66 -19.30 -3.93
CA THR A 56 -25.76 -18.82 -4.80
C THR A 56 -25.78 -17.30 -5.02
N ALA A 57 -25.72 -16.88 -6.28
CA ALA A 57 -25.75 -15.48 -6.69
C ALA A 57 -26.93 -14.72 -6.06
N SER A 58 -26.69 -13.49 -5.60
CA SER A 58 -27.74 -12.61 -5.10
C SER A 58 -28.81 -12.43 -6.18
N PRO A 59 -30.11 -12.45 -5.82
CA PRO A 59 -31.16 -12.15 -6.78
C PRO A 59 -31.16 -10.68 -7.21
N TRP A 60 -30.43 -9.82 -6.50
CA TRP A 60 -30.19 -8.43 -6.85
C TRP A 60 -28.79 -8.27 -7.44
N SER A 61 -28.72 -7.92 -8.73
CA SER A 61 -27.46 -7.69 -9.46
C SER A 61 -26.60 -6.55 -8.90
N ILE A 62 -27.18 -5.67 -8.09
CA ILE A 62 -26.46 -4.58 -7.42
C ILE A 62 -25.59 -5.05 -6.25
N ILE A 63 -25.77 -6.29 -5.79
CA ILE A 63 -24.98 -6.90 -4.72
C ILE A 63 -23.96 -7.85 -5.36
N GLY A 64 -22.77 -7.31 -5.64
CA GLY A 64 -21.69 -8.07 -6.26
C GLY A 64 -20.98 -9.05 -5.30
N PRO A 65 -20.13 -9.93 -5.85
CA PRO A 65 -19.28 -10.80 -5.06
C PRO A 65 -18.14 -10.03 -4.39
N LYS A 66 -17.81 -10.39 -3.15
CA LYS A 66 -16.62 -9.95 -2.39
C LYS A 66 -16.13 -11.07 -1.48
N THR A 67 -14.93 -10.86 -0.95
CA THR A 67 -14.28 -11.85 -0.06
C THR A 67 -14.46 -11.46 1.41
N HIS A 68 -14.63 -12.46 2.28
CA HIS A 68 -14.48 -12.29 3.72
C HIS A 68 -13.02 -12.00 4.04
N ILE A 69 -12.76 -10.94 4.79
CA ILE A 69 -11.40 -10.61 5.22
C ILE A 69 -11.06 -11.36 6.52
N PRO A 70 -9.81 -11.81 6.71
CA PRO A 70 -9.40 -12.50 7.94
C PRO A 70 -9.51 -11.64 9.21
N GLY A 71 -9.41 -10.31 9.06
CA GLY A 71 -9.45 -9.36 10.18
C GLY A 71 -8.13 -9.29 10.98
N ASP A 72 -7.12 -10.07 10.62
CA ASP A 72 -5.76 -9.97 11.15
C ASP A 72 -4.76 -10.11 9.99
N THR A 73 -4.05 -9.02 9.71
CA THR A 73 -3.07 -8.98 8.60
C THR A 73 -1.79 -9.78 8.89
N ALA A 74 -1.62 -10.29 10.12
CA ALA A 74 -0.57 -11.25 10.47
C ALA A 74 -1.00 -12.72 10.29
N SER A 75 -2.28 -12.99 10.03
CA SER A 75 -2.82 -14.36 9.96
C SER A 75 -2.20 -15.19 8.83
N ASP A 76 -2.29 -16.52 8.94
CA ASP A 76 -1.86 -17.42 7.86
C ASP A 76 -2.71 -17.24 6.61
N ALA A 77 -4.03 -17.05 6.76
CA ALA A 77 -4.93 -16.79 5.63
C ALA A 77 -4.53 -15.53 4.83
N SER A 78 -4.13 -14.45 5.51
CA SER A 78 -3.62 -13.24 4.86
C SER A 78 -2.32 -13.50 4.10
N PHE A 79 -1.42 -14.33 4.62
CA PHE A 79 -0.16 -14.63 3.94
C PHE A 79 -0.28 -15.66 2.82
N ASP A 80 -1.22 -16.59 2.92
CA ASP A 80 -1.59 -17.48 1.81
C ASP A 80 -2.07 -16.62 0.62
N ARG A 81 -2.92 -15.62 0.89
CA ARG A 81 -3.36 -14.66 -0.12
C ARG A 81 -2.20 -13.82 -0.69
N VAL A 82 -1.26 -13.39 0.14
CA VAL A 82 -0.06 -12.68 -0.34
C VAL A 82 0.79 -13.57 -1.26
N GLN A 83 0.94 -14.86 -0.93
CA GLN A 83 1.65 -15.82 -1.78
C GLN A 83 0.94 -16.00 -3.12
N GLU A 84 -0.39 -16.12 -3.12
CA GLU A 84 -1.20 -16.16 -4.35
C GLU A 84 -0.97 -14.93 -5.23
N TRP A 85 -1.05 -13.72 -4.65
CA TRP A 85 -0.81 -12.47 -5.39
C TRP A 85 0.61 -12.35 -5.94
N ILE A 86 1.61 -12.78 -5.17
CA ILE A 86 2.99 -12.81 -5.64
C ILE A 86 3.13 -13.76 -6.82
N GLN A 87 2.60 -14.99 -6.71
CA GLN A 87 2.70 -16.01 -7.74
C GLN A 87 2.01 -15.56 -9.03
N ASP A 88 0.76 -15.09 -8.93
CA ASP A 88 0.00 -14.56 -10.06
C ASP A 88 0.78 -13.45 -10.78
N CYS A 89 1.27 -12.46 -10.02
CA CYS A 89 1.99 -11.35 -10.62
C CYS A 89 3.37 -11.76 -11.17
N VAL A 90 4.04 -12.80 -10.65
CA VAL A 90 5.32 -13.29 -11.23
C VAL A 90 5.07 -14.05 -12.52
N GLN A 91 4.00 -14.84 -12.58
CA GLN A 91 3.70 -15.74 -13.70
C GLN A 91 2.97 -15.04 -14.86
N HIS A 92 2.10 -14.07 -14.56
CA HIS A 92 1.17 -13.52 -15.55
C HIS A 92 1.40 -12.03 -15.90
N HIS A 93 2.07 -11.25 -15.04
CA HIS A 93 2.25 -9.80 -15.26
C HIS A 93 3.59 -9.46 -15.92
N SER A 94 3.59 -9.38 -17.26
CA SER A 94 4.74 -9.03 -18.10
C SER A 94 5.45 -7.71 -17.74
N LYS A 95 4.74 -6.68 -17.28
CA LYS A 95 5.28 -5.37 -16.89
C LYS A 95 5.97 -5.38 -15.53
N CYS A 96 5.72 -6.38 -14.71
CA CYS A 96 6.23 -6.51 -13.34
C CYS A 96 7.58 -7.25 -13.26
N GLY A 97 8.08 -7.76 -14.38
CA GLY A 97 9.39 -8.41 -14.49
C GLY A 97 9.42 -9.86 -13.98
N PRO A 98 10.45 -10.63 -14.37
CA PRO A 98 10.52 -12.09 -14.17
C PRO A 98 10.84 -12.53 -12.73
N GLY A 99 10.98 -11.61 -11.77
CA GLY A 99 11.08 -11.94 -10.34
C GLY A 99 12.45 -11.67 -9.67
N PRO A 100 12.94 -12.57 -8.79
CA PRO A 100 13.76 -12.24 -7.61
C PRO A 100 15.29 -12.13 -7.82
N GLN A 101 15.79 -12.09 -9.07
CA GLN A 101 17.24 -12.10 -9.33
C GLN A 101 17.68 -10.73 -9.84
N THR A 102 18.19 -9.91 -8.93
CA THR A 102 18.70 -8.58 -9.26
C THR A 102 20.01 -8.30 -8.52
N ARG A 103 20.72 -7.27 -8.96
CA ARG A 103 21.87 -6.76 -8.23
C ARG A 103 21.38 -6.17 -6.91
N LEU A 104 21.94 -6.64 -5.80
CA LEU A 104 21.62 -6.10 -4.50
C LEU A 104 22.12 -4.64 -4.38
N PRO A 105 21.46 -3.79 -3.56
CA PRO A 105 21.99 -2.51 -3.14
C PRO A 105 23.39 -2.65 -2.51
N SER A 106 24.14 -1.56 -2.39
CA SER A 106 25.48 -1.58 -1.77
C SER A 106 25.49 -2.29 -0.41
N ARG A 107 24.44 -2.02 0.39
CA ARG A 107 24.18 -2.67 1.67
C ARG A 107 22.75 -3.17 1.77
N VAL A 108 22.59 -4.32 2.41
CA VAL A 108 21.31 -4.89 2.83
C VAL A 108 21.44 -5.47 4.22
N LEU A 109 20.34 -5.69 4.91
CA LEU A 109 20.32 -6.56 6.08
C LEU A 109 20.29 -8.01 5.61
N ASP A 110 21.28 -8.80 6.06
CA ASP A 110 21.22 -10.25 6.00
C ASP A 110 20.48 -10.73 7.25
N LEU A 111 19.31 -11.32 7.05
CA LEU A 111 18.42 -11.71 8.15
C LEU A 111 18.82 -13.03 8.82
N GLY A 112 19.73 -13.78 8.18
CA GLY A 112 20.15 -15.12 8.58
C GLY A 112 18.96 -16.05 8.90
N THR A 113 19.19 -17.02 9.78
CA THR A 113 18.18 -18.01 10.19
C THR A 113 17.58 -17.74 11.58
N SER A 114 18.16 -16.83 12.36
CA SER A 114 17.74 -16.56 13.74
C SER A 114 17.77 -15.06 14.08
N ASN A 115 17.14 -14.69 15.20
CA ASN A 115 17.15 -13.30 15.69
C ASN A 115 18.55 -12.80 16.09
N ASN A 116 19.51 -13.71 16.29
CA ASN A 116 20.89 -13.38 16.68
C ASN A 116 21.86 -13.37 15.48
N SER A 117 21.37 -13.57 14.25
CA SER A 117 22.20 -13.60 13.05
C SER A 117 21.95 -12.42 12.11
N ILE A 118 21.16 -11.42 12.54
CA ILE A 118 20.86 -10.25 11.72
C ILE A 118 22.09 -9.35 11.69
N LYS A 119 22.52 -8.98 10.49
CA LYS A 119 23.69 -8.12 10.29
C LYS A 119 23.52 -7.23 9.07
N LEU A 120 24.25 -6.12 9.07
CA LEU A 120 24.41 -5.26 7.90
C LEU A 120 25.48 -5.87 6.98
N TYR A 121 25.07 -6.22 5.77
CA TYR A 121 25.89 -6.92 4.80
C TYR A 121 26.26 -5.98 3.63
N GLU A 122 27.55 -5.78 3.40
CA GLU A 122 28.11 -5.14 2.20
C GLU A 122 28.07 -6.16 1.06
N THR A 123 27.32 -5.86 0.00
CA THR A 123 26.94 -6.89 -0.98
C THR A 123 27.96 -7.10 -2.07
N GLU A 124 28.87 -6.14 -2.27
CA GLU A 124 29.84 -6.14 -3.37
C GLU A 124 29.21 -6.42 -4.74
N ALA A 125 27.98 -5.90 -4.98
CA ALA A 125 27.22 -6.15 -6.20
C ALA A 125 26.75 -7.59 -6.42
N SER A 126 26.66 -8.39 -5.36
CA SER A 126 26.07 -9.72 -5.39
C SER A 126 24.65 -9.70 -5.98
N ILE A 127 24.25 -10.85 -6.53
CA ILE A 127 22.91 -11.04 -7.09
C ILE A 127 22.06 -11.77 -6.05
N GLY A 128 20.83 -11.29 -5.85
CA GLY A 128 19.87 -11.93 -4.97
C GLY A 128 18.51 -11.23 -4.98
N SER A 129 17.64 -11.73 -4.12
CA SER A 129 16.31 -11.17 -3.88
C SER A 129 16.33 -10.38 -2.59
N TYR A 130 15.78 -9.17 -2.63
CA TYR A 130 15.60 -8.37 -1.43
C TYR A 130 14.23 -7.71 -1.40
N ILE A 131 13.76 -7.48 -0.18
CA ILE A 131 12.57 -6.71 0.10
C ILE A 131 12.98 -5.32 0.56
N CYS A 132 12.25 -4.29 0.16
CA CYS A 132 12.39 -2.94 0.73
C CYS A 132 11.33 -2.71 1.80
N LEU A 133 11.68 -1.96 2.84
CA LEU A 133 10.71 -1.43 3.80
C LEU A 133 10.49 0.07 3.56
N SER A 134 9.28 0.45 3.17
CA SER A 134 8.80 1.83 3.18
C SER A 134 8.09 2.11 4.50
N HIS A 135 8.62 3.07 5.29
CA HIS A 135 8.14 3.36 6.63
C HIS A 135 8.32 4.84 7.02
N CYS A 136 7.56 5.28 8.03
CA CYS A 136 7.75 6.61 8.61
C CYS A 136 8.85 6.57 9.65
N TRP A 137 9.85 7.44 9.53
CA TRP A 137 10.98 7.50 10.47
C TRP A 137 10.61 7.93 11.91
N GLY A 138 9.43 8.52 12.12
CA GLY A 138 9.10 9.19 13.38
C GLY A 138 9.95 10.44 13.65
N ALA A 139 9.72 11.09 14.81
CA ALA A 139 10.44 12.30 15.21
C ALA A 139 11.81 12.00 15.84
N ILE A 140 11.96 10.84 16.49
CA ILE A 140 13.18 10.45 17.18
C ILE A 140 13.68 9.13 16.56
N PRO A 141 14.85 9.11 15.90
CA PRO A 141 15.41 7.87 15.39
C PRO A 141 15.80 6.95 16.55
N THR A 142 15.24 5.73 16.53
CA THR A 142 15.47 4.70 17.56
C THR A 142 16.70 3.86 17.27
N ILE A 143 16.99 3.61 15.98
CA ILE A 143 18.17 2.90 15.51
C ILE A 143 18.56 3.44 14.12
N VAL A 144 19.85 3.73 13.94
CA VAL A 144 20.42 4.20 12.67
C VAL A 144 21.86 3.70 12.53
N THR A 145 22.29 3.45 11.30
CA THR A 145 23.72 3.18 11.02
C THR A 145 24.47 4.50 10.94
N THR A 146 25.51 4.65 11.74
CA THR A 146 26.50 5.74 11.64
C THR A 146 27.88 5.13 11.42
N THR A 147 28.89 5.96 11.19
CA THR A 147 30.29 5.49 11.12
C THR A 147 30.74 4.78 12.39
N GLU A 148 30.19 5.16 13.55
CA GLU A 148 30.50 4.56 14.86
C GLU A 148 29.82 3.20 15.06
N THR A 149 28.60 3.01 14.53
CA THR A 149 27.85 1.76 14.70
C THR A 149 28.04 0.76 13.56
N LEU A 150 28.66 1.19 12.45
CA LEU A 150 28.82 0.40 11.23
C LEU A 150 29.46 -0.97 11.47
N GLU A 151 30.64 -1.01 12.09
CA GLU A 151 31.36 -2.28 12.32
C GLU A 151 30.60 -3.19 13.29
N ALA A 152 29.96 -2.62 14.31
CA ALA A 152 29.11 -3.38 15.23
C ALA A 152 27.92 -4.02 14.49
N TYR A 153 27.26 -3.27 13.61
CA TYR A 153 26.12 -3.78 12.83
C TYR A 153 26.52 -4.78 11.74
N ARG A 154 27.76 -4.74 11.24
CA ARG A 154 28.30 -5.78 10.34
C ARG A 154 28.45 -7.14 11.01
N GLU A 155 28.74 -7.14 12.31
CA GLU A 155 28.80 -8.36 13.12
C GLU A 155 27.40 -8.81 13.57
N ASN A 156 26.65 -7.90 14.20
CA ASN A 156 25.31 -8.19 14.69
C ASN A 156 24.50 -6.91 14.94
N ILE A 157 23.25 -6.91 14.49
CA ILE A 157 22.24 -5.95 14.92
C ILE A 157 21.39 -6.61 16.01
N PRO A 158 21.45 -6.14 17.28
CA PRO A 158 20.72 -6.77 18.37
C PRO A 158 19.20 -6.75 18.11
N TRP A 159 18.54 -7.90 18.22
CA TRP A 159 17.08 -7.98 18.03
C TRP A 159 16.29 -7.01 18.92
N VAL A 160 16.77 -6.79 20.14
CA VAL A 160 16.14 -5.92 21.15
C VAL A 160 16.19 -4.44 20.80
N SER A 161 17.14 -4.01 19.95
CA SER A 161 17.24 -2.62 19.50
C SER A 161 16.35 -2.32 18.29
N LEU A 162 15.89 -3.35 17.58
CA LEU A 162 15.04 -3.18 16.40
C LEU A 162 13.62 -2.76 16.81
N PRO A 163 13.06 -1.68 16.22
CA PRO A 163 11.67 -1.26 16.44
C PRO A 163 10.65 -2.30 15.99
N ALA A 164 9.41 -2.14 16.44
CA ALA A 164 8.31 -3.07 16.13
C ALA A 164 8.11 -3.24 14.61
N VAL A 165 8.10 -2.13 13.86
CA VAL A 165 7.96 -2.15 12.40
C VAL A 165 9.07 -2.97 11.74
N PHE A 166 10.31 -2.87 12.23
CA PHE A 166 11.45 -3.57 11.64
C PHE A 166 11.39 -5.07 11.95
N ARG A 167 11.05 -5.42 13.19
CA ARG A 167 10.85 -6.82 13.58
C ARG A 167 9.73 -7.47 12.77
N ASN A 168 8.63 -6.75 12.53
CA ASN A 168 7.54 -7.25 11.68
C ASN A 168 7.97 -7.40 10.22
N ALA A 169 8.72 -6.46 9.66
CA ALA A 169 9.28 -6.57 8.31
C ALA A 169 10.20 -7.81 8.17
N ILE A 170 11.03 -8.08 9.18
CA ILE A 170 11.91 -9.27 9.21
C ILE A 170 11.09 -10.56 9.28
N ASP A 171 10.04 -10.60 10.10
CA ASP A 171 9.11 -11.74 10.17
C ASP A 171 8.44 -12.01 8.82
N ILE A 172 7.95 -10.96 8.16
CA ILE A 172 7.37 -11.05 6.81
C ILE A 172 8.40 -11.61 5.82
N CYS A 173 9.63 -11.09 5.81
CA CYS A 173 10.69 -11.56 4.93
C CYS A 173 10.96 -13.06 5.12
N ARG A 174 10.99 -13.54 6.37
CA ARG A 174 11.19 -14.96 6.68
C ARG A 174 10.03 -15.82 6.22
N ARG A 175 8.77 -15.39 6.42
CA ARG A 175 7.57 -16.07 5.93
C ARG A 175 7.54 -16.15 4.40
N LEU A 176 8.01 -15.10 3.72
CA LEU A 176 8.15 -15.04 2.27
C LEU A 176 9.44 -15.71 1.74
N ARG A 177 10.29 -16.23 2.64
CA ARG A 177 11.59 -16.86 2.32
C ARG A 177 12.54 -15.95 1.52
N VAL A 178 12.55 -14.66 1.83
CA VAL A 178 13.51 -13.69 1.28
C VAL A 178 14.53 -13.33 2.36
N GLN A 179 15.81 -13.58 2.07
CA GLN A 179 16.89 -13.44 3.04
C GLN A 179 17.30 -11.98 3.28
N TYR A 180 17.17 -11.12 2.28
CA TYR A 180 17.70 -9.75 2.34
C TYR A 180 16.58 -8.72 2.50
N LEU A 181 16.80 -7.76 3.40
CA LEU A 181 15.89 -6.64 3.65
C LEU A 181 16.66 -5.33 3.55
N TRP A 182 16.11 -4.35 2.83
CA TRP A 182 16.65 -3.02 2.74
C TRP A 182 15.79 -2.03 3.53
N ILE A 183 16.43 -1.30 4.45
CA ILE A 183 15.82 -0.24 5.26
C ILE A 183 16.76 0.96 5.20
N ASP A 184 16.28 2.10 4.70
CA ASP A 184 17.09 3.32 4.54
C ASP A 184 17.88 3.72 5.79
N LYS A 185 17.27 3.68 6.99
CA LYS A 185 17.91 3.99 8.28
C LYS A 185 19.13 3.12 8.61
N LEU A 186 19.17 1.89 8.11
CA LEU A 186 20.21 0.92 8.44
C LEU A 186 21.17 0.66 7.27
N CYS A 187 20.70 0.78 6.03
CA CYS A 187 21.49 0.53 4.83
C CYS A 187 22.21 1.78 4.30
N ILE A 188 21.82 2.97 4.78
CA ILE A 188 22.51 4.24 4.50
C ILE A 188 23.23 4.69 5.76
N ILE A 189 24.49 5.12 5.63
CA ILE A 189 25.26 5.67 6.74
C ILE A 189 24.76 7.09 7.01
N GLN A 190 24.10 7.27 8.15
CA GLN A 190 23.56 8.55 8.57
C GLN A 190 24.67 9.50 9.00
N HIS A 191 24.44 10.79 8.76
CA HIS A 191 25.40 11.89 8.98
C HIS A 191 26.66 11.83 8.09
N ASP A 192 26.71 10.91 7.12
CA ASP A 192 27.71 10.89 6.06
C ASP A 192 27.11 11.48 4.77
N LYS A 193 27.61 12.64 4.36
CA LYS A 193 27.09 13.35 3.19
C LYS A 193 27.42 12.62 1.88
N GLU A 194 28.58 11.99 1.79
CA GLU A 194 28.99 11.29 0.56
C GLU A 194 28.18 10.00 0.38
N ASP A 195 27.97 9.28 1.48
CA ASP A 195 27.12 8.09 1.54
C ASP A 195 25.68 8.43 1.17
N TRP A 196 25.13 9.50 1.77
CA TRP A 196 23.76 9.95 1.47
C TRP A 196 23.59 10.35 0.00
N ILE A 197 24.56 11.06 -0.59
CA ILE A 197 24.50 11.42 -2.02
C ILE A 197 24.51 10.14 -2.88
N ARG A 198 25.36 9.18 -2.55
CA ARG A 198 25.48 7.93 -3.32
C ARG A 198 24.23 7.07 -3.23
N GLU A 199 23.72 6.83 -2.02
CA GLU A 199 22.57 5.95 -1.80
C GLU A 199 21.25 6.66 -2.10
N GLY A 200 21.11 7.94 -1.71
CA GLY A 200 19.94 8.77 -1.98
C GLY A 200 19.67 8.96 -3.48
N SER A 201 20.72 9.20 -4.28
CA SER A 201 20.59 9.25 -5.74
C SER A 201 20.25 7.89 -6.38
N ASN A 202 20.56 6.79 -5.68
CA ASN A 202 20.29 5.43 -6.12
C ASN A 202 18.95 4.86 -5.60
N MET A 203 18.25 5.56 -4.69
CA MET A 203 16.99 5.10 -4.09
C MET A 203 15.97 4.66 -5.14
N ALA A 204 15.85 5.39 -6.25
CA ALA A 204 14.96 5.02 -7.34
C ALA A 204 15.23 3.59 -7.85
N ASN A 205 16.50 3.25 -8.10
CA ASN A 205 16.90 1.93 -8.56
C ASN A 205 16.72 0.87 -7.46
N ILE A 206 16.96 1.21 -6.19
CA ILE A 206 16.78 0.26 -5.07
C ILE A 206 15.32 -0.18 -4.99
N PHE A 207 14.36 0.75 -5.03
CA PHE A 207 12.95 0.37 -5.01
C PHE A 207 12.52 -0.27 -6.34
N GLU A 208 12.97 0.24 -7.49
CA GLU A 208 12.63 -0.31 -8.81
C GLU A 208 13.08 -1.76 -9.02
N ASN A 209 14.15 -2.19 -8.35
CA ASN A 209 14.70 -3.53 -8.46
C ASN A 209 14.30 -4.45 -7.30
N SER A 210 13.59 -3.97 -6.28
CA SER A 210 13.19 -4.82 -5.16
C SER A 210 12.22 -5.92 -5.62
N PHE A 211 12.29 -7.08 -4.97
CA PHE A 211 11.33 -8.17 -5.24
C PHE A 211 9.92 -7.78 -4.77
N LEU A 212 9.85 -7.14 -3.61
CA LEU A 212 8.64 -6.62 -3.01
C LEU A 212 9.01 -5.43 -2.12
N THR A 213 8.16 -4.40 -2.09
CA THR A 213 8.23 -3.34 -1.09
C THR A 213 7.11 -3.54 -0.08
N LEU A 214 7.46 -3.64 1.20
CA LEU A 214 6.49 -3.63 2.29
C LEU A 214 6.23 -2.18 2.71
N ALA A 215 4.98 -1.77 2.72
CA ALA A 215 4.56 -0.42 3.09
C ALA A 215 3.79 -0.45 4.42
N ALA A 216 4.44 0.00 5.49
CA ALA A 216 3.84 0.16 6.82
C ALA A 216 2.88 1.37 6.84
N SER A 217 1.78 1.25 6.10
CA SER A 217 1.00 2.42 5.64
C SER A 217 0.34 3.17 6.78
N THR A 218 -0.14 2.45 7.81
CA THR A 218 -0.78 3.01 9.01
C THR A 218 0.20 3.42 10.12
N ALA A 219 1.47 3.03 10.03
CA ALA A 219 2.46 3.33 11.06
C ALA A 219 3.00 4.77 10.90
N ALA A 220 2.77 5.61 11.91
CA ALA A 220 3.26 6.99 11.93
C ALA A 220 4.76 7.10 12.26
N ASP A 221 5.34 6.04 12.83
CA ASP A 221 6.76 5.91 13.18
C ASP A 221 7.17 4.42 13.25
N ASP A 222 8.46 4.14 13.46
CA ASP A 222 9.01 2.77 13.53
C ASP A 222 8.46 1.92 14.70
N SER A 223 7.86 2.55 15.71
CA SER A 223 7.27 1.86 16.87
C SER A 223 5.79 1.55 16.67
N GLY A 224 5.20 2.09 15.60
CA GLY A 224 3.79 1.94 15.26
C GLY A 224 3.38 0.49 14.93
N LYS A 225 2.07 0.31 14.81
CA LYS A 225 1.46 -0.96 14.42
C LYS A 225 1.70 -1.22 12.93
N PHE A 226 2.48 -2.25 12.62
CA PHE A 226 2.67 -2.74 11.26
C PHE A 226 1.52 -3.68 10.88
N PHE A 227 1.36 -4.76 11.64
CA PHE A 227 0.20 -5.63 11.55
C PHE A 227 -1.00 -4.97 12.24
N VAL A 228 -2.18 -5.19 11.66
CA VAL A 228 -3.43 -4.64 12.15
C VAL A 228 -4.38 -5.80 12.40
N GLN A 229 -4.84 -5.87 13.64
CA GLN A 229 -5.96 -6.70 14.04
C GLN A 229 -7.19 -5.81 14.12
N MET A 230 -8.20 -6.11 13.31
CA MET A 230 -9.50 -5.46 13.38
C MET A 230 -10.14 -5.72 14.75
N ASP A 231 -10.83 -4.71 15.26
CA ASP A 231 -11.66 -4.91 16.44
C ASP A 231 -12.84 -5.86 16.14
N LEU A 232 -13.45 -6.38 17.21
CA LEU A 232 -14.54 -7.37 17.13
C LEU A 232 -15.78 -6.84 16.39
N GLU A 233 -16.04 -5.53 16.43
CA GLU A 233 -17.21 -4.94 15.79
C GLU A 233 -16.99 -4.79 14.28
N ARG A 234 -15.78 -4.41 13.86
CA ARG A 234 -15.41 -4.26 12.44
C ARG A 234 -15.16 -5.59 11.74
N SER A 235 -14.71 -6.61 12.48
CA SER A 235 -14.57 -7.97 11.95
C SER A 235 -15.90 -8.73 11.86
N LYS A 236 -16.99 -8.19 12.43
CA LYS A 236 -18.30 -8.85 12.43
C LYS A 236 -18.91 -8.88 11.02
N VAL A 237 -19.31 -10.08 10.61
CA VAL A 237 -20.11 -10.31 9.42
C VAL A 237 -21.44 -10.91 9.82
N VAL A 238 -22.54 -10.38 9.26
CA VAL A 238 -23.89 -10.92 9.46
C VAL A 238 -24.33 -11.59 8.17
N GLU A 239 -24.71 -12.87 8.28
CA GLU A 239 -25.30 -13.63 7.18
C GLU A 239 -26.82 -13.42 7.13
N LEU A 240 -27.33 -13.17 5.93
CA LEU A 240 -28.74 -12.96 5.61
C LEU A 240 -29.14 -14.02 4.59
N THR A 241 -29.88 -15.02 5.07
CA THR A 241 -30.40 -16.09 4.24
C THR A 241 -31.87 -15.84 3.90
N GLY A 242 -32.30 -16.30 2.73
CA GLY A 242 -33.69 -16.19 2.33
C GLY A 242 -33.97 -16.94 1.04
N SER A 243 -35.18 -16.74 0.51
CA SER A 243 -35.56 -17.28 -0.79
C SER A 243 -36.35 -16.26 -1.57
N THR A 244 -36.11 -16.23 -2.88
CA THR A 244 -36.87 -15.39 -3.82
C THR A 244 -38.31 -15.90 -3.99
N ALA A 245 -39.15 -15.11 -4.66
CA ALA A 245 -40.52 -15.50 -4.96
C ALA A 245 -40.62 -16.78 -5.83
N ASP A 246 -39.61 -17.06 -6.65
CA ASP A 246 -39.48 -18.32 -7.42
C ASP A 246 -38.80 -19.46 -6.64
N GLY A 247 -38.60 -19.29 -5.32
CA GLY A 247 -38.10 -20.33 -4.42
C GLY A 247 -36.59 -20.56 -4.44
N LYS A 248 -35.81 -19.70 -5.11
CA LYS A 248 -34.34 -19.81 -5.12
C LYS A 248 -33.76 -19.26 -3.82
N ALA A 249 -32.98 -20.09 -3.14
CA ALA A 249 -32.24 -19.67 -1.96
C ALA A 249 -31.17 -18.62 -2.31
N TYR A 250 -30.94 -17.68 -1.41
CA TYR A 250 -29.83 -16.73 -1.50
C TYR A 250 -29.16 -16.53 -0.14
N ASN A 251 -27.88 -16.19 -0.18
CA ASN A 251 -27.07 -15.82 0.98
C ASN A 251 -26.40 -14.48 0.69
N ILE A 252 -26.69 -13.48 1.51
CA ILE A 252 -26.09 -12.15 1.44
C ILE A 252 -25.40 -11.89 2.77
N TYR A 253 -24.25 -11.22 2.70
CA TYR A 253 -23.48 -10.85 3.87
C TYR A 253 -23.52 -9.34 4.06
N ALA A 254 -23.56 -8.90 5.31
CA ALA A 254 -23.47 -7.51 5.69
C ALA A 254 -22.27 -7.31 6.63
N ARG A 255 -21.49 -6.24 6.42
CA ARG A 255 -20.38 -5.81 7.29
C ARG A 255 -20.29 -4.29 7.38
N LEU A 256 -19.51 -3.78 8.32
CA LEU A 256 -19.08 -2.37 8.27
C LEU A 256 -18.13 -2.16 7.07
N PRO A 257 -18.23 -1.05 6.32
CA PRO A 257 -17.33 -0.74 5.22
C PRO A 257 -15.86 -0.74 5.67
N ILE A 258 -15.02 -1.36 4.85
CA ILE A 258 -13.57 -1.33 5.02
C ILE A 258 -13.04 -0.03 4.42
N HIS A 259 -12.09 0.62 5.09
CA HIS A 259 -11.55 1.89 4.62
C HIS A 259 -10.39 1.65 3.64
N HIS A 260 -10.66 1.82 2.34
CA HIS A 260 -9.64 1.80 1.29
C HIS A 260 -8.96 3.16 1.16
N TYR A 261 -7.82 3.34 1.83
CA TYR A 261 -7.08 4.62 1.84
C TYR A 261 -6.32 4.91 0.53
N LEU A 262 -6.21 3.92 -0.37
CA LEU A 262 -5.60 4.11 -1.69
C LEU A 262 -6.58 4.68 -2.73
N ASP A 263 -7.89 4.68 -2.48
CA ASP A 263 -8.89 5.07 -3.49
C ASP A 263 -9.02 6.56 -3.76
N ASP A 264 -8.31 7.40 -3.00
CA ASP A 264 -8.45 8.84 -3.08
C ASP A 264 -7.52 9.45 -4.15
N ASP A 265 -8.10 9.68 -5.34
CA ASP A 265 -7.47 10.45 -6.42
C ASP A 265 -7.40 11.96 -6.12
N CYS A 266 -7.99 12.42 -5.00
CA CYS A 266 -8.09 13.84 -4.65
C CYS A 266 -7.09 14.26 -3.55
N PRO A 267 -6.18 15.21 -3.84
CA PRO A 267 -5.38 15.89 -2.83
C PRO A 267 -6.27 16.54 -1.77
N GLY A 268 -6.05 16.24 -0.49
CA GLY A 268 -6.78 16.87 0.64
C GLY A 268 -7.93 16.08 1.23
N SER A 269 -8.23 14.87 0.75
CA SER A 269 -9.25 14.01 1.37
C SER A 269 -8.82 13.51 2.76
N HIS A 270 -9.80 13.43 3.67
CA HIS A 270 -9.67 12.99 5.06
C HIS A 270 -9.22 11.51 5.21
N THR A 271 -9.28 10.70 4.15
CA THR A 271 -8.94 9.26 4.17
C THR A 271 -7.44 8.97 4.29
N THR A 272 -6.58 9.81 3.69
CA THR A 272 -5.11 9.72 3.83
C THR A 272 -4.65 9.98 5.27
N ALA A 273 -5.54 10.46 6.17
CA ALA A 273 -5.21 10.63 7.58
C ALA A 273 -4.84 9.30 8.25
N ASN A 274 -5.43 8.20 7.77
CA ASN A 274 -5.17 6.88 8.31
C ASN A 274 -3.97 6.18 7.64
N ALA A 275 -3.33 6.83 6.65
CA ALA A 275 -2.14 6.32 5.97
C ALA A 275 -1.00 7.36 5.98
N PRO A 276 -0.41 7.67 7.16
CA PRO A 276 0.63 8.69 7.30
C PRO A 276 1.82 8.50 6.36
N LEU A 277 2.17 7.24 6.04
CA LEU A 277 3.25 6.90 5.13
C LEU A 277 3.07 7.56 3.75
N LEU A 278 1.86 7.46 3.19
CA LEU A 278 1.56 7.92 1.84
C LEU A 278 1.52 9.44 1.70
N ARG A 279 1.62 10.18 2.81
CA ARG A 279 1.72 11.63 2.81
C ARG A 279 3.16 12.12 2.64
N ARG A 280 4.15 11.25 2.64
CA ARG A 280 5.57 11.63 2.51
C ARG A 280 5.97 11.64 1.04
N ALA A 281 6.69 12.68 0.61
CA ALA A 281 7.07 12.81 -0.80
C ALA A 281 8.07 11.74 -1.25
N TRP A 282 9.06 11.38 -0.42
CA TRP A 282 10.01 10.28 -0.73
C TRP A 282 9.28 8.94 -0.98
N VAL A 283 8.25 8.63 -0.17
CA VAL A 283 7.42 7.42 -0.31
C VAL A 283 6.72 7.35 -1.65
N PHE A 284 6.42 8.48 -2.28
CA PHE A 284 5.78 8.50 -3.59
C PHE A 284 6.62 7.76 -4.63
N GLN A 285 7.93 8.03 -4.66
CA GLN A 285 8.85 7.35 -5.56
C GLN A 285 9.04 5.88 -5.17
N GLU A 286 9.16 5.59 -3.87
CA GLU A 286 9.29 4.23 -3.35
C GLU A 286 8.12 3.33 -3.81
N ARG A 287 6.90 3.86 -3.73
CA ARG A 287 5.67 3.18 -4.14
C ARG A 287 5.55 3.06 -5.65
N LEU A 288 5.78 4.15 -6.37
CA LEU A 288 5.53 4.25 -7.81
C LEU A 288 6.49 3.38 -8.62
N LEU A 289 7.78 3.37 -8.24
CA LEU A 289 8.82 2.69 -9.02
C LEU A 289 8.91 1.18 -8.71
N ALA A 290 8.60 0.78 -7.48
CA ALA A 290 8.69 -0.61 -7.07
C ALA A 290 7.83 -1.52 -7.96
N PRO A 291 8.29 -2.72 -8.36
CA PRO A 291 7.48 -3.63 -9.17
C PRO A 291 6.19 -4.05 -8.45
N ARG A 292 6.29 -4.28 -7.13
CA ARG A 292 5.23 -4.79 -6.26
C ARG A 292 5.29 -4.07 -4.92
N VAL A 293 4.14 -3.68 -4.40
CA VAL A 293 4.02 -3.08 -3.06
C VAL A 293 2.90 -3.80 -2.32
N LEU A 294 3.21 -4.26 -1.11
CA LEU A 294 2.24 -4.80 -0.18
C LEU A 294 2.02 -3.79 0.94
N HIS A 295 0.83 -3.22 0.98
CA HIS A 295 0.43 -2.26 1.98
C HIS A 295 -0.25 -2.93 3.15
N PHE A 296 0.17 -2.53 4.35
CA PHE A 296 -0.44 -2.96 5.60
C PHE A 296 -1.28 -1.81 6.15
N GLY A 297 -2.60 -2.03 6.18
CA GLY A 297 -3.56 -1.17 6.86
C GLY A 297 -4.65 -2.00 7.51
N GLU A 298 -5.89 -1.52 7.50
CA GLU A 298 -7.03 -2.29 8.05
C GLU A 298 -7.21 -3.66 7.38
N GLU A 299 -6.80 -3.76 6.12
CA GLU A 299 -6.61 -4.99 5.37
C GLU A 299 -5.28 -4.92 4.62
N LEU A 300 -4.87 -6.04 4.01
CA LEU A 300 -3.77 -6.04 3.05
C LEU A 300 -4.23 -5.49 1.70
N THR A 301 -3.37 -4.67 1.09
CA THR A 301 -3.59 -4.16 -0.28
C THR A 301 -2.35 -4.36 -1.13
N TRP A 302 -2.54 -4.95 -2.30
CA TRP A 302 -1.52 -5.21 -3.30
C TRP A 302 -1.54 -4.16 -4.40
N GLU A 303 -0.36 -3.67 -4.77
CA GLU A 303 -0.17 -2.85 -5.96
C GLU A 303 1.03 -3.33 -6.78
N CYS A 304 0.79 -3.72 -8.02
CA CYS A 304 1.83 -3.95 -9.00
C CYS A 304 1.68 -3.02 -10.21
N ARG A 305 2.45 -3.24 -11.27
CA ARG A 305 2.43 -2.40 -12.48
C ARG A 305 1.26 -2.71 -13.42
N GLU A 306 0.53 -3.79 -13.19
CA GLU A 306 -0.59 -4.20 -14.06
C GLU A 306 -1.93 -4.24 -13.31
N GLU A 307 -1.90 -4.65 -12.04
CA GLU A 307 -3.09 -4.88 -11.23
C GLU A 307 -2.94 -4.35 -9.80
N SER A 308 -4.09 -4.11 -9.16
CA SER A 308 -4.21 -3.71 -7.75
C SER A 308 -5.38 -4.44 -7.10
N TYR A 309 -5.13 -5.03 -5.93
CA TYR A 309 -6.09 -5.87 -5.21
C TYR A 309 -6.15 -5.48 -3.72
N CYS A 310 -7.30 -5.63 -3.09
CA CYS A 310 -7.43 -5.70 -1.63
C CYS A 310 -7.87 -7.12 -1.23
N GLU A 311 -7.68 -7.51 0.03
CA GLU A 311 -8.24 -8.78 0.55
C GLU A 311 -9.76 -8.85 0.35
N CYS A 312 -10.42 -7.70 0.41
CA CYS A 312 -11.85 -7.52 0.26
C CYS A 312 -12.41 -7.66 -1.17
N SER A 313 -11.58 -7.71 -2.21
CA SER A 313 -11.94 -7.60 -3.63
C SER A 313 -12.72 -6.32 -4.03
N GLY A 314 -12.73 -5.28 -3.19
CA GLY A 314 -13.57 -4.09 -3.33
C GLY A 314 -12.95 -2.84 -3.96
N ALA A 315 -11.63 -2.75 -4.13
CA ALA A 315 -10.97 -1.55 -4.64
C ALA A 315 -9.77 -1.89 -5.54
N SER A 316 -9.67 -1.21 -6.68
CA SER A 316 -8.52 -1.23 -7.58
C SER A 316 -8.01 0.19 -7.78
N HIS A 317 -6.83 0.50 -7.23
CA HIS A 317 -6.18 1.77 -7.45
C HIS A 317 -5.33 1.75 -8.72
N ARG A 318 -5.47 2.77 -9.56
CA ARG A 318 -4.91 2.76 -10.92
C ARG A 318 -3.66 3.59 -11.14
N MET A 319 -3.23 4.43 -10.19
CA MET A 319 -2.08 5.33 -10.42
C MET A 319 -0.83 4.60 -10.93
N LYS A 320 -0.49 3.48 -10.30
CA LYS A 320 0.71 2.70 -10.64
C LYS A 320 0.54 1.97 -11.97
N ILE A 321 -0.66 1.47 -12.25
CA ILE A 321 -1.04 0.82 -13.50
C ILE A 321 -0.98 1.82 -14.65
N ASP A 322 -1.53 3.01 -14.45
CA ASP A 322 -1.57 4.08 -15.45
C ASP A 322 -0.16 4.65 -15.70
N HIS A 323 0.68 4.80 -14.66
CA HIS A 323 2.10 5.16 -14.79
C HIS A 323 2.90 4.11 -15.57
N ALA A 324 2.78 2.85 -15.19
CA ALA A 324 3.47 1.77 -15.88
C ALA A 324 2.97 1.63 -17.32
N THR A 325 1.68 1.78 -17.57
CA THR A 325 1.10 1.72 -18.91
C THR A 325 1.58 2.88 -19.76
N SER A 326 1.65 4.11 -19.22
CA SER A 326 2.13 5.27 -19.97
C SER A 326 3.59 5.07 -20.43
N LEU A 327 4.45 4.53 -19.56
CA LEU A 327 5.88 4.35 -19.83
C LEU A 327 6.24 3.07 -20.59
N LEU A 328 5.53 1.96 -20.38
CA LEU A 328 5.88 0.66 -20.96
C LEU A 328 5.13 0.36 -22.26
N SER A 329 3.96 0.98 -22.47
CA SER A 329 3.21 0.84 -23.73
C SER A 329 3.62 1.90 -24.77
N LYS A 330 3.09 1.79 -26.00
CA LYS A 330 3.26 2.82 -27.04
C LYS A 330 2.31 3.99 -26.77
N SER A 331 2.68 4.86 -25.85
CA SER A 331 1.97 6.12 -25.56
C SER A 331 2.49 7.26 -26.44
N SER A 332 1.62 8.22 -26.76
CA SER A 332 2.02 9.47 -27.43
C SER A 332 2.72 10.43 -26.45
N ASP A 333 3.52 11.36 -26.97
CA ASP A 333 4.17 12.41 -26.15
C ASP A 333 3.15 13.23 -25.37
N SER A 334 2.00 13.58 -25.97
CA SER A 334 0.91 14.29 -25.28
C SER A 334 0.37 13.50 -24.09
N THR A 335 0.17 12.18 -24.25
CA THR A 335 -0.26 11.31 -23.15
C THR A 335 0.78 11.25 -22.03
N LEU A 336 2.08 11.22 -22.38
CA LEU A 336 3.17 11.23 -21.40
C LEU A 336 3.22 12.55 -20.64
N HIS A 337 3.08 13.69 -21.32
CA HIS A 337 3.04 15.00 -20.67
C HIS A 337 1.85 15.15 -19.71
N ASP A 338 0.66 14.70 -20.11
CA ASP A 338 -0.52 14.72 -19.23
C ASP A 338 -0.34 13.84 -18.00
N GLN A 339 0.25 12.65 -18.16
CA GLN A 339 0.55 11.76 -17.04
C GLN A 339 1.61 12.36 -16.11
N TRP A 340 2.65 12.99 -16.67
CA TRP A 340 3.65 13.71 -15.90
C TRP A 340 3.02 14.81 -15.05
N ARG A 341 2.15 15.64 -15.61
CA ARG A 341 1.47 16.72 -14.87
C ARG A 341 0.60 16.19 -13.73
N ARG A 342 -0.17 15.13 -13.98
CA ARG A 342 -0.97 14.46 -12.93
C ARG A 342 -0.09 13.91 -11.81
N LEU A 343 1.04 13.32 -12.18
CA LEU A 343 2.03 12.81 -11.24
C LEU A 343 2.59 13.94 -10.38
N VAL A 344 3.04 15.03 -10.99
CA VAL A 344 3.58 16.17 -10.25
C VAL A 344 2.52 16.83 -9.36
N MET A 345 1.28 17.01 -9.85
CA MET A 345 0.18 17.55 -9.06
C MET A 345 -0.09 16.72 -7.79
N ARG A 346 0.00 15.39 -7.89
CA ARG A 346 -0.10 14.51 -6.71
C ARG A 346 1.11 14.68 -5.80
N PHE A 347 2.31 14.65 -6.37
CA PHE A 347 3.58 14.75 -5.64
C PHE A 347 3.71 16.07 -4.85
N THR A 348 3.32 17.20 -5.43
CA THR A 348 3.42 18.53 -4.78
C THR A 348 2.48 18.70 -3.59
N SER A 349 1.45 17.85 -3.47
CA SER A 349 0.58 17.81 -2.29
C SER A 349 1.16 17.03 -1.10
N LEU A 350 2.30 16.37 -1.30
CA LEU A 350 2.95 15.54 -0.28
C LEU A 350 3.89 16.37 0.61
N ARG A 351 4.19 15.83 1.79
CA ARG A 351 4.99 16.46 2.82
C ARG A 351 6.46 16.09 2.65
N LEU A 352 7.31 17.10 2.78
CA LEU A 352 8.76 16.98 2.86
C LEU A 352 9.23 17.51 4.22
N THR A 353 10.26 16.88 4.79
CA THR A 353 10.95 17.44 5.94
C THR A 353 11.85 18.61 5.52
N HIS A 354 12.51 18.46 4.37
CA HIS A 354 13.38 19.48 3.78
C HIS A 354 12.93 19.77 2.36
N GLU A 355 12.60 21.03 2.06
CA GLU A 355 12.13 21.44 0.72
C GLU A 355 13.18 21.24 -0.38
N THR A 356 14.47 21.21 -0.01
CA THR A 356 15.58 20.89 -0.91
C THR A 356 15.50 19.49 -1.50
N ASP A 357 14.77 18.57 -0.86
CA ASP A 357 14.61 17.19 -1.31
C ASP A 357 13.54 17.03 -2.39
N ARG A 358 12.80 18.09 -2.73
CA ARG A 358 11.67 18.02 -3.66
C ARG A 358 12.04 17.46 -5.04
N LEU A 359 13.12 17.96 -5.64
CA LEU A 359 13.59 17.46 -6.94
C LEU A 359 14.29 16.09 -6.82
N PRO A 360 15.17 15.85 -5.83
CA PRO A 360 15.70 14.52 -5.56
C PRO A 360 14.63 13.43 -5.43
N ALA A 361 13.57 13.67 -4.64
CA ALA A 361 12.48 12.74 -4.39
C ALA A 361 11.58 12.46 -5.61
N LEU A 362 11.71 13.25 -6.68
CA LEU A 362 11.00 13.07 -7.95
C LEU A 362 11.93 12.55 -9.08
N SER A 363 13.24 12.57 -8.86
CA SER A 363 14.25 12.39 -9.91
C SER A 363 14.18 11.03 -10.60
N GLY A 364 13.81 9.96 -9.88
CA GLY A 364 13.66 8.63 -10.45
C GLY A 364 12.51 8.55 -11.45
N ALA A 365 11.35 9.12 -11.10
CA ALA A 365 10.22 9.21 -12.01
C ALA A 365 10.57 10.10 -13.22
N ALA A 366 11.20 11.26 -12.99
CA ALA A 366 11.66 12.15 -14.07
C ALA A 366 12.56 11.41 -15.07
N LYS A 367 13.51 10.61 -14.58
CA LYS A 367 14.41 9.82 -15.43
C LYS A 367 13.66 8.82 -16.30
N GLN A 368 12.63 8.14 -15.78
CA GLN A 368 11.80 7.23 -16.57
C GLN A 368 11.05 7.95 -17.70
N PHE A 369 10.45 9.10 -17.41
CA PHE A 369 9.80 9.93 -18.42
C PHE A 369 10.79 10.47 -19.45
N GLN A 370 11.96 10.92 -19.02
CA GLN A 370 13.00 11.44 -19.90
C GLN A 370 13.47 10.38 -20.90
N MET A 371 13.64 9.12 -20.46
CA MET A 371 14.00 8.01 -21.35
C MET A 371 12.93 7.75 -22.43
N ARG A 372 11.65 7.99 -22.12
CA ARG A 372 10.53 7.79 -23.04
C ARG A 372 10.28 8.98 -23.96
N LEU A 373 10.19 10.19 -23.40
CA LEU A 373 9.97 11.44 -24.12
C LEU A 373 11.18 11.84 -24.98
N ARG A 374 12.40 11.52 -24.52
CA ARG A 374 13.67 11.96 -25.14
C ARG A 374 13.76 13.49 -25.27
N LYS A 375 13.19 14.19 -24.30
CA LYS A 375 13.17 15.65 -24.19
C LYS A 375 14.10 16.13 -23.08
N ARG A 376 14.41 17.42 -23.06
CA ARG A 376 15.27 17.98 -22.00
C ARG A 376 14.41 18.25 -20.77
N TYR A 377 14.76 17.59 -19.68
CA TYR A 377 14.15 17.84 -18.38
C TYR A 377 14.67 19.15 -17.77
N LEU A 378 13.76 19.99 -17.28
CA LEU A 378 14.01 21.31 -16.72
C LEU A 378 13.40 21.41 -15.31
N ALA A 379 14.01 20.70 -14.35
CA ALA A 379 13.67 20.81 -12.92
C ALA A 379 12.16 20.70 -12.60
N GLY A 380 11.49 19.71 -13.19
CA GLY A 380 10.06 19.46 -13.03
C GLY A 380 9.25 19.70 -14.31
N LEU A 381 9.83 20.41 -15.27
CA LEU A 381 9.22 20.79 -16.54
C LEU A 381 9.91 20.09 -17.71
N TRP A 382 9.28 20.10 -18.89
CA TRP A 382 9.90 19.64 -20.14
C TRP A 382 10.10 20.79 -21.12
N ASP A 383 11.16 20.76 -21.91
CA ASP A 383 11.48 21.86 -22.82
C ASP A 383 10.49 22.00 -23.99
N ASP A 384 9.89 20.90 -24.44
CA ASP A 384 8.93 20.87 -25.53
C ASP A 384 7.49 21.18 -25.11
N SER A 385 7.18 21.09 -23.82
CA SER A 385 5.87 21.45 -23.23
C SER A 385 5.95 22.60 -22.22
N LEU A 386 7.06 23.34 -22.20
CA LEU A 386 7.38 24.31 -21.17
C LEU A 386 6.28 25.35 -20.93
N VAL A 387 5.65 25.84 -22.01
CA VAL A 387 4.58 26.86 -21.92
C VAL A 387 3.37 26.32 -21.16
N GLU A 388 2.97 25.08 -21.44
CA GLU A 388 1.86 24.43 -20.74
C GLU A 388 2.25 24.10 -19.30
N ASP A 389 3.47 23.62 -19.09
CA ASP A 389 3.96 23.25 -17.76
C ASP A 389 4.15 24.47 -16.84
N LEU A 390 4.29 25.69 -17.36
CA LEU A 390 4.37 26.91 -16.55
C LEU A 390 3.00 27.41 -16.04
N LEU A 391 1.90 26.90 -16.57
CA LEU A 391 0.53 27.30 -16.17
C LEU A 391 0.01 26.57 -14.93
N TRP A 392 0.81 25.65 -14.37
CA TRP A 392 0.41 24.76 -13.28
C TRP A 392 0.51 25.34 -11.87
#